data_AF-A0A931GK65-F1
#
_entry.id   AF-A0A931GK65-F1
#
_cell.length_a   1.000
_cell.length_b   1.000
_cell.length_c   1.000
_cell.angle_alpha   90.00
_cell.angle_beta   90.00
_cell.angle_gamma   90.00
#
_symmetry.space_group_name_H-M   'P 1'
#
loop_
_entity.id
_entity.type
_entity.pdbx_description
1 polymer ?
#
loop_
_entity_poly.entity_id
_entity_poly.type
_entity_poly.pdbx_seq_one_letter_code
_entity_poly.pdbx_strand_id
1 'polypeptide(L)'
;MLAEARKSLGLAGRPNYITRDYASRYGDEFLRAPWCDMAVTYWARRSGNAAAVLLGGDRAFTVWHAQDFQNAGRWHTGTAANVDRAKPGDIVFFDWGASNSIGAIDHVGIIEKVLGGGRVQTIEGNTGDACKRRVRDASTIAGYGRPYYSGSGTDAPYKWSGKAPAATLRPGDVGDKVRDLQNALLRAGQTLPVYGADGDYGGETETAVKTFQRSRSLTASGVYDVATAALLQRALAPQVPEEDEEVRYYGQLTDGPSAITPISLHPGDVGAIGFVGDNDLAKLPPAKLRVAVHDAKGWYAQHIVVDSTRPKPWFKFRDPTTTDGVSVQREDDGAVPVAWDAS
;
A
#
# COMPACT_ATOMS: atom_id res chain seq x y z
N MET A 1 -16.52 -16.50 17.25
CA MET A 1 -17.32 -16.57 16.00
C MET A 1 -18.06 -17.88 15.77
N LEU A 2 -17.38 -18.99 15.43
CA LEU A 2 -18.02 -20.24 14.99
C LEU A 2 -19.06 -20.83 15.96
N ALA A 3 -18.83 -20.70 17.27
CA ALA A 3 -19.79 -21.15 18.27
C ALA A 3 -21.16 -20.47 18.15
N GLU A 4 -21.19 -19.16 17.85
CA GLU A 4 -22.44 -18.42 17.63
C GLU A 4 -23.08 -18.79 16.30
N ALA A 5 -22.28 -18.95 15.23
CA ALA A 5 -22.79 -19.37 13.93
C ALA A 5 -23.49 -20.74 13.99
N ARG A 6 -22.92 -21.69 14.74
CA ARG A 6 -23.50 -23.03 14.92
C ARG A 6 -24.86 -23.01 15.62
N LYS A 7 -25.09 -22.08 16.55
CA LYS A 7 -26.39 -21.93 17.24
C LYS A 7 -27.52 -21.52 16.29
N SER A 8 -27.19 -20.87 15.17
CA SER A 8 -28.16 -20.46 14.16
C SER A 8 -28.57 -21.56 13.19
N LEU A 9 -27.89 -22.70 13.16
CA LEU A 9 -28.19 -23.75 12.18
C LEU A 9 -29.63 -24.26 12.32
N GLY A 10 -30.33 -24.31 11.19
CA GLY A 10 -31.75 -24.66 11.15
C GLY A 10 -32.71 -23.48 11.34
N LEU A 11 -32.23 -22.30 11.75
CA LEU A 11 -33.04 -21.08 11.74
C LEU A 11 -33.56 -20.83 10.33
N ALA A 12 -34.86 -20.62 10.16
CA ALA A 12 -35.49 -20.44 8.86
C ALA A 12 -36.57 -19.35 8.88
N GLY A 13 -36.85 -18.81 7.69
CA GLY A 13 -37.88 -17.81 7.45
C GLY A 13 -37.48 -16.39 7.87
N ARG A 14 -38.31 -15.44 7.45
CA ARG A 14 -38.25 -14.03 7.85
C ARG A 14 -39.64 -13.53 8.28
N PRO A 15 -39.74 -12.66 9.30
CA PRO A 15 -38.64 -12.22 10.16
C PRO A 15 -38.19 -13.32 11.12
N ASN A 16 -36.91 -13.31 11.48
CA ASN A 16 -36.31 -14.20 12.47
C ASN A 16 -35.52 -13.38 13.51
N TYR A 17 -34.92 -14.02 14.51
CA TYR A 17 -34.23 -13.28 15.57
C TYR A 17 -33.00 -12.49 15.06
N ILE A 18 -32.38 -12.91 13.95
CA ILE A 18 -31.25 -12.19 13.34
C ILE A 18 -31.74 -10.96 12.60
N THR A 19 -32.78 -11.09 11.77
CA THR A 19 -33.33 -9.92 11.06
C THR A 19 -33.96 -8.91 12.01
N ARG A 20 -34.55 -9.37 13.12
CA ARG A 20 -35.06 -8.51 14.19
C ARG A 20 -33.95 -7.76 14.94
N ASP A 21 -32.85 -8.43 15.27
CA ASP A 21 -31.69 -7.80 15.92
C ASP A 21 -31.01 -6.73 15.04
N TYR A 22 -30.96 -6.96 13.74
CA TYR A 22 -30.45 -5.97 12.80
C TYR A 22 -31.45 -4.80 12.64
N ALA A 23 -32.74 -5.12 12.42
CA ALA A 23 -33.79 -4.12 12.26
C ALA A 23 -33.94 -3.20 13.48
N SER A 24 -33.75 -3.71 14.71
CA SER A 24 -33.82 -2.88 15.91
C SER A 24 -32.75 -1.78 15.99
N ARG A 25 -31.71 -1.85 15.14
CA ARG A 25 -30.62 -0.86 15.07
C ARG A 25 -30.68 -0.01 13.80
N TYR A 26 -31.33 -0.50 12.74
CA TYR A 26 -31.23 0.07 11.40
C TYR A 26 -32.57 0.34 10.69
N GLY A 27 -33.70 -0.13 11.23
CA GLY A 27 -35.03 0.10 10.65
C GLY A 27 -35.77 -1.20 10.28
N ASP A 28 -37.10 -1.12 10.24
CA ASP A 28 -37.99 -2.26 10.01
C ASP A 28 -37.88 -2.86 8.59
N GLU A 29 -37.33 -2.13 7.61
CA GLU A 29 -37.05 -2.61 6.26
C GLU A 29 -36.15 -3.86 6.26
N PHE A 30 -35.31 -4.01 7.28
CA PHE A 30 -34.41 -5.16 7.42
C PHE A 30 -35.10 -6.42 7.96
N LEU A 31 -36.33 -6.33 8.48
CA LEU A 31 -37.06 -7.50 9.01
C LEU A 31 -37.25 -8.60 7.96
N ARG A 32 -37.41 -8.20 6.70
CA ARG A 32 -37.68 -9.09 5.56
C ARG A 32 -36.60 -9.05 4.47
N ALA A 33 -35.55 -8.26 4.63
CA ALA A 33 -34.45 -8.19 3.67
C ALA A 33 -33.64 -9.51 3.62
N PRO A 34 -32.87 -9.77 2.56
CA PRO A 34 -31.85 -10.82 2.55
C PRO A 34 -30.89 -10.65 3.73
N TRP A 35 -30.58 -11.74 4.43
CA TRP A 35 -29.97 -11.68 5.76
C TRP A 35 -28.67 -12.47 5.92
N CYS A 36 -28.02 -12.86 4.81
CA CYS A 36 -26.76 -13.60 4.85
C CYS A 36 -25.68 -12.83 5.64
N ASP A 37 -25.50 -11.55 5.33
CA ASP A 37 -24.46 -10.74 5.96
C ASP A 37 -24.89 -10.20 7.33
N MET A 38 -26.20 -9.99 7.53
CA MET A 38 -26.75 -9.72 8.87
C MET A 38 -26.47 -10.87 9.83
N ALA A 39 -26.45 -12.12 9.34
CA ALA A 39 -26.09 -13.27 10.15
C ALA A 39 -24.63 -13.18 10.62
N VAL A 40 -23.71 -12.81 9.71
CA VAL A 40 -22.30 -12.59 10.07
C VAL A 40 -22.16 -11.46 11.10
N THR A 41 -22.87 -10.34 10.90
CA THR A 41 -22.96 -9.24 11.87
C THR A 41 -23.44 -9.73 13.24
N TYR A 42 -24.53 -10.51 13.27
CA TYR A 42 -25.10 -11.05 14.50
C TYR A 42 -24.09 -11.95 15.22
N TRP A 43 -23.45 -12.89 14.52
CA TRP A 43 -22.44 -13.79 15.10
C TRP A 43 -21.21 -13.01 15.60
N ALA A 44 -20.77 -11.98 14.88
CA ALA A 44 -19.67 -11.11 15.25
C ALA A 44 -19.94 -10.39 16.57
N ARG A 45 -21.11 -9.76 16.70
CA ARG A 45 -21.51 -9.07 17.93
C ARG A 45 -21.68 -10.03 19.10
N ARG A 46 -22.44 -11.12 18.91
CA ARG A 46 -22.74 -12.08 19.99
C ARG A 46 -21.51 -12.82 20.49
N SER A 47 -20.52 -13.01 19.63
CA SER A 47 -19.26 -13.66 20.03
C SER A 47 -18.19 -12.69 20.55
N GLY A 48 -18.48 -11.38 20.61
CA GLY A 48 -17.51 -10.36 21.02
C GLY A 48 -16.41 -10.07 19.99
N ASN A 49 -16.56 -10.53 18.75
CA ASN A 49 -15.56 -10.38 17.68
C ASN A 49 -15.90 -9.28 16.67
N ALA A 50 -16.81 -8.36 17.01
CA ALA A 50 -17.27 -7.30 16.11
C ALA A 50 -16.09 -6.48 15.54
N ALA A 51 -15.13 -6.05 16.38
CA ALA A 51 -13.99 -5.26 15.92
C ALA A 51 -13.05 -6.00 14.94
N ALA A 52 -13.01 -7.34 14.99
CA ALA A 52 -12.16 -8.14 14.11
C ALA A 52 -12.82 -8.42 12.76
N VAL A 53 -14.16 -8.51 12.75
CA VAL A 53 -14.95 -8.95 11.59
C VAL A 53 -15.58 -7.77 10.86
N LEU A 54 -16.10 -6.79 11.59
CA LEU A 54 -16.93 -5.69 11.08
C LEU A 54 -16.10 -4.40 10.99
N LEU A 55 -15.04 -4.42 10.17
CA LEU A 55 -14.01 -3.37 10.14
C LEU A 55 -14.57 -1.98 9.77
N GLY A 56 -15.62 -1.92 8.95
CA GLY A 56 -16.34 -0.70 8.62
C GLY A 56 -17.71 -0.55 9.29
N GLY A 57 -17.94 -1.25 10.41
CA GLY A 57 -19.21 -1.29 11.13
C GLY A 57 -20.12 -2.44 10.67
N ASP A 58 -21.37 -2.45 11.14
CA ASP A 58 -22.30 -3.53 10.79
C ASP A 58 -22.54 -3.63 9.29
N ARG A 59 -22.78 -4.87 8.85
CA ARG A 59 -22.95 -5.19 7.44
C ARG A 59 -24.22 -6.00 7.20
N ALA A 60 -25.00 -5.51 6.24
CA ALA A 60 -26.07 -6.23 5.56
C ALA A 60 -25.80 -6.40 4.06
N PHE A 61 -24.75 -5.76 3.54
CA PHE A 61 -24.38 -5.76 2.13
C PHE A 61 -22.97 -6.35 1.94
N THR A 62 -22.94 -7.49 1.26
CA THR A 62 -21.78 -8.38 1.14
C THR A 62 -20.57 -7.73 0.47
N VAL A 63 -20.80 -6.93 -0.58
CA VAL A 63 -19.74 -6.24 -1.34
C VAL A 63 -18.97 -5.27 -0.44
N TRP A 64 -19.66 -4.49 0.39
CA TRP A 64 -19.00 -3.57 1.33
C TRP A 64 -18.22 -4.32 2.41
N HIS A 65 -18.74 -5.44 2.89
CA HIS A 65 -18.04 -6.24 3.88
C HIS A 65 -16.76 -6.88 3.30
N ALA A 66 -16.79 -7.37 2.07
CA ALA A 66 -15.59 -7.82 1.38
C ALA A 66 -14.59 -6.66 1.13
N GLN A 67 -15.09 -5.50 0.71
CA GLN A 67 -14.27 -4.30 0.51
C GLN A 67 -13.57 -3.85 1.79
N ASP A 68 -14.21 -3.97 2.95
CA ASP A 68 -13.58 -3.66 4.23
C ASP A 68 -12.33 -4.52 4.47
N PHE A 69 -12.41 -5.82 4.19
CA PHE A 69 -11.25 -6.71 4.29
C PHE A 69 -10.20 -6.39 3.22
N GLN A 70 -10.61 -6.03 2.00
CA GLN A 70 -9.68 -5.62 0.95
C GLN A 70 -8.91 -4.37 1.36
N ASN A 71 -9.62 -3.33 1.82
CA ASN A 71 -9.03 -2.07 2.28
C ASN A 71 -8.10 -2.27 3.48
N ALA A 72 -8.38 -3.27 4.32
CA ALA A 72 -7.54 -3.62 5.46
C ALA A 72 -6.35 -4.54 5.10
N GLY A 73 -6.18 -4.93 3.83
CA GLY A 73 -5.13 -5.86 3.39
C GLY A 73 -5.33 -7.29 3.91
N ARG A 74 -6.58 -7.68 4.19
CA ARG A 74 -6.98 -8.95 4.79
C ARG A 74 -7.87 -9.79 3.87
N TRP A 75 -7.98 -9.39 2.62
CA TRP A 75 -8.68 -10.12 1.57
C TRP A 75 -7.75 -11.14 0.93
N HIS A 76 -8.28 -12.33 0.68
CA HIS A 76 -7.62 -13.40 -0.07
C HIS A 76 -8.56 -13.85 -1.19
N THR A 77 -8.06 -13.87 -2.42
CA THR A 77 -8.83 -14.27 -3.61
C THR A 77 -9.24 -15.74 -3.54
N GLY A 78 -10.36 -16.10 -4.15
CA GLY A 78 -10.96 -17.44 -4.05
C GLY A 78 -10.28 -18.57 -4.84
N THR A 79 -9.00 -18.46 -5.17
CA THR A 79 -8.26 -19.52 -5.87
C THR A 79 -8.24 -20.80 -5.03
N ALA A 80 -8.16 -21.98 -5.66
CA ALA A 80 -8.09 -23.26 -4.94
C ALA A 80 -6.96 -23.28 -3.90
N ALA A 81 -5.79 -22.73 -4.27
CA ALA A 81 -4.65 -22.62 -3.37
C ALA A 81 -4.92 -21.69 -2.18
N ASN A 82 -5.59 -20.55 -2.38
CA ASN A 82 -5.97 -19.66 -1.29
C ASN A 82 -7.04 -20.28 -0.39
N VAL A 83 -8.03 -20.96 -0.96
CA VAL A 83 -9.08 -21.64 -0.22
C VAL A 83 -8.49 -22.76 0.65
N ASP A 84 -7.49 -23.49 0.16
CA ASP A 84 -6.75 -24.49 0.96
C ASP A 84 -5.93 -23.88 2.10
N ARG A 85 -5.58 -22.59 1.99
CA ARG A 85 -4.92 -21.80 3.05
C ARG A 85 -5.90 -21.07 3.97
N ALA A 86 -7.20 -21.18 3.74
CA ALA A 86 -8.20 -20.58 4.61
C ALA A 86 -8.11 -21.18 6.04
N LYS A 87 -8.74 -20.51 7.00
CA LYS A 87 -8.80 -20.96 8.39
C LYS A 87 -10.25 -21.01 8.86
N PRO A 88 -10.61 -21.93 9.78
CA PRO A 88 -11.88 -21.85 10.48
C PRO A 88 -12.05 -20.47 11.12
N GLY A 89 -13.15 -19.79 10.79
CA GLY A 89 -13.42 -18.42 11.21
C GLY A 89 -13.27 -17.36 10.10
N ASP A 90 -12.54 -17.64 9.02
CA ASP A 90 -12.48 -16.73 7.87
C ASP A 90 -13.90 -16.47 7.32
N ILE A 91 -14.17 -15.22 6.93
CA ILE A 91 -15.46 -14.81 6.35
C ILE A 91 -15.36 -15.02 4.85
N VAL A 92 -16.13 -15.94 4.30
CA VAL A 92 -16.07 -16.34 2.90
C VAL A 92 -17.19 -15.71 2.11
N PHE A 93 -16.86 -15.21 0.93
CA PHE A 93 -17.77 -14.50 0.04
C PHE A 93 -17.85 -15.25 -1.29
N PHE A 94 -19.05 -15.27 -1.86
CA PHE A 94 -19.35 -16.08 -3.03
C PHE A 94 -19.84 -15.22 -4.18
N ASP A 95 -19.41 -15.60 -5.38
CA ASP A 95 -19.85 -15.05 -6.65
C ASP A 95 -20.26 -16.24 -7.53
N TRP A 96 -21.57 -16.41 -7.74
CA TRP A 96 -22.10 -17.54 -8.49
C TRP A 96 -21.85 -17.39 -9.99
N GLY A 97 -21.55 -16.18 -10.46
CA GLY A 97 -21.08 -15.89 -11.81
C GLY A 97 -19.61 -16.25 -12.05
N ALA A 98 -18.87 -16.66 -11.00
CA ALA A 98 -17.48 -17.10 -11.06
C ALA A 98 -16.52 -16.08 -11.70
N SER A 99 -16.81 -14.78 -11.53
CA SER A 99 -15.93 -13.69 -11.99
C SER A 99 -14.79 -13.41 -11.02
N ASN A 100 -14.89 -13.91 -9.79
CA ASN A 100 -13.97 -13.65 -8.67
C ASN A 100 -13.83 -12.16 -8.31
N SER A 101 -14.83 -11.35 -8.68
CA SER A 101 -14.85 -9.92 -8.43
C SER A 101 -15.63 -9.58 -7.16
N ILE A 102 -15.08 -8.69 -6.33
CA ILE A 102 -15.78 -8.16 -5.15
C ILE A 102 -17.12 -7.52 -5.53
N GLY A 103 -17.18 -6.83 -6.67
CA GLY A 103 -18.39 -6.17 -7.15
C GLY A 103 -19.52 -7.13 -7.59
N ALA A 104 -19.21 -8.42 -7.74
CA ALA A 104 -20.15 -9.46 -8.16
C ALA A 104 -20.55 -10.41 -7.01
N ILE A 105 -20.20 -10.10 -5.76
CA ILE A 105 -20.50 -10.98 -4.62
C ILE A 105 -21.99 -11.07 -4.35
N ASP A 106 -22.53 -12.29 -4.43
CA ASP A 106 -23.93 -12.62 -4.18
C ASP A 106 -24.22 -13.01 -2.73
N HIS A 107 -23.24 -13.60 -2.05
CA HIS A 107 -23.47 -14.27 -0.77
C HIS A 107 -22.25 -14.28 0.14
N VAL A 108 -22.46 -14.57 1.42
CA VAL A 108 -21.42 -14.63 2.44
C VAL A 108 -21.73 -15.72 3.47
N GLY A 109 -20.68 -16.28 4.07
CA GLY A 109 -20.76 -17.17 5.20
C GLY A 109 -19.48 -17.15 6.03
N ILE A 110 -19.36 -18.08 6.97
CA ILE A 110 -18.14 -18.31 7.74
C ILE A 110 -17.60 -19.70 7.47
N ILE A 111 -16.29 -19.80 7.25
CA ILE A 111 -15.60 -21.08 7.05
C ILE A 111 -15.57 -21.82 8.38
N GLU A 112 -16.22 -22.99 8.42
CA GLU A 112 -16.20 -23.87 9.59
C GLU A 112 -15.03 -24.85 9.53
N LYS A 113 -14.66 -25.31 8.32
CA LYS A 113 -13.58 -26.28 8.11
C LYS A 113 -13.01 -26.18 6.70
N VAL A 114 -11.69 -26.30 6.55
CA VAL A 114 -11.03 -26.51 5.25
C VAL A 114 -10.98 -28.01 4.95
N LEU A 115 -11.38 -28.39 3.73
CA LEU A 115 -11.49 -29.78 3.29
C LEU A 115 -10.36 -30.18 2.34
N GLY A 116 -9.60 -29.21 1.80
CA GLY A 116 -8.56 -29.43 0.82
C GLY A 116 -9.08 -29.52 -0.61
N GLY A 117 -8.21 -29.28 -1.58
CA GLY A 117 -8.54 -29.29 -3.01
C GLY A 117 -9.43 -28.12 -3.41
N GLY A 118 -9.25 -26.96 -2.79
CA GLY A 118 -10.05 -25.76 -3.02
C GLY A 118 -11.45 -25.83 -2.40
N ARG A 119 -11.69 -26.70 -1.41
CA ARG A 119 -13.02 -26.88 -0.82
C ARG A 119 -13.06 -26.54 0.66
N VAL A 120 -14.17 -25.93 1.07
CA VAL A 120 -14.46 -25.56 2.46
C VAL A 120 -15.87 -25.96 2.85
N GLN A 121 -16.04 -26.33 4.12
CA GLN A 121 -17.34 -26.40 4.77
C GLN A 121 -17.63 -25.06 5.44
N THR A 122 -18.84 -24.55 5.26
CA THR A 122 -19.26 -23.21 5.68
C THR A 122 -20.54 -23.27 6.51
N ILE A 123 -20.79 -22.23 7.30
CA ILE A 123 -22.10 -21.91 7.87
C ILE A 123 -22.58 -20.61 7.24
N GLU A 124 -23.74 -20.66 6.61
CA GLU A 124 -24.28 -19.59 5.77
C GLU A 124 -25.68 -19.23 6.26
N GLY A 125 -25.94 -17.94 6.51
CA GLY A 125 -27.29 -17.44 6.77
C GLY A 125 -28.05 -17.20 5.46
N ASN A 126 -29.37 -17.29 5.46
CA ASN A 126 -30.20 -17.01 4.29
C ASN A 126 -29.95 -17.91 3.05
N THR A 127 -29.44 -19.14 3.23
CA THR A 127 -29.33 -20.13 2.14
C THR A 127 -30.68 -20.81 1.91
N GLY A 128 -31.45 -20.27 0.96
CA GLY A 128 -32.85 -20.67 0.78
C GLY A 128 -33.69 -20.31 2.00
N ASP A 129 -33.54 -19.06 2.45
CA ASP A 129 -34.18 -18.46 3.62
C ASP A 129 -33.97 -19.23 4.95
N ALA A 130 -32.83 -19.89 5.09
CA ALA A 130 -32.46 -20.57 6.33
C ALA A 130 -30.95 -20.59 6.54
N CYS A 131 -30.51 -20.79 7.78
CA CYS A 131 -29.10 -20.97 8.12
C CYS A 131 -28.70 -22.44 7.95
N LYS A 132 -27.74 -22.71 7.08
CA LYS A 132 -27.34 -24.06 6.67
C LYS A 132 -25.83 -24.25 6.71
N ARG A 133 -25.42 -25.49 6.88
CA ARG A 133 -24.08 -25.93 6.51
C ARG A 133 -24.02 -26.22 5.02
N ARG A 134 -22.95 -25.80 4.36
CA ARG A 134 -22.69 -26.10 2.94
C ARG A 134 -21.24 -26.55 2.77
N VAL A 135 -21.00 -27.27 1.68
CA VAL A 135 -19.66 -27.45 1.12
C VAL A 135 -19.59 -26.60 -0.14
N ARG A 136 -18.52 -25.83 -0.27
CA ARG A 136 -18.29 -24.88 -1.35
C ARG A 136 -16.93 -25.14 -1.98
N ASP A 137 -16.86 -24.96 -3.29
CA ASP A 137 -15.66 -25.09 -4.09
C ASP A 137 -15.14 -23.70 -4.47
N ALA A 138 -13.83 -23.60 -4.64
CA ALA A 138 -13.11 -22.42 -5.11
C ALA A 138 -13.74 -21.83 -6.38
N SER A 139 -14.33 -22.65 -7.26
CA SER A 139 -15.05 -22.17 -8.45
C SER A 139 -16.24 -21.27 -8.18
N THR A 140 -16.72 -21.18 -6.93
CA THR A 140 -17.86 -20.36 -6.50
C THR A 140 -17.49 -19.31 -5.45
N ILE A 141 -16.22 -19.27 -5.03
CA ILE A 141 -15.74 -18.40 -3.97
C ILE A 141 -15.07 -17.20 -4.64
N ALA A 142 -15.59 -16.00 -4.39
CA ALA A 142 -14.90 -14.78 -4.84
C ALA A 142 -13.61 -14.56 -4.04
N GLY A 143 -13.68 -14.85 -2.74
CA GLY A 143 -12.56 -14.78 -1.82
C GLY A 143 -13.02 -14.87 -0.37
N TYR A 144 -12.10 -14.62 0.54
CA TYR A 144 -12.40 -14.55 1.97
C TYR A 144 -11.63 -13.42 2.65
N GLY A 145 -12.29 -12.82 3.64
CA GLY A 145 -11.68 -11.93 4.59
C GLY A 145 -11.15 -12.70 5.79
N ARG A 146 -9.94 -12.37 6.25
CA ARG A 146 -9.32 -12.96 7.44
C ARG A 146 -9.43 -12.01 8.65
N PRO A 147 -10.30 -12.29 9.63
CA PRO A 147 -10.35 -11.54 10.88
C PRO A 147 -9.09 -11.80 11.74
N TYR A 148 -8.67 -10.79 12.49
CA TYR A 148 -7.66 -10.93 13.53
C TYR A 148 -8.34 -11.10 14.88
N TYR A 149 -8.63 -12.35 15.25
CA TYR A 149 -9.26 -12.66 16.53
C TYR A 149 -8.27 -12.43 17.67
N SER A 150 -8.71 -11.75 18.73
CA SER A 150 -7.87 -11.56 19.91
C SER A 150 -7.56 -12.92 20.55
N GLY A 151 -6.26 -13.21 20.73
CA GLY A 151 -5.77 -14.45 21.32
C GLY A 151 -5.25 -15.50 20.34
N SER A 152 -5.42 -15.35 19.01
CA SER A 152 -4.66 -16.15 18.04
C SER A 152 -3.31 -15.50 17.78
N GLY A 153 -2.26 -15.94 18.50
CA GLY A 153 -0.89 -15.41 18.39
C GLY A 153 -0.25 -15.50 16.99
N THR A 154 -0.94 -16.10 16.02
CA THR A 154 -0.52 -16.25 14.61
C THR A 154 -1.22 -15.29 13.65
N ASP A 155 -2.21 -14.52 14.10
CA ASP A 155 -3.00 -13.62 13.24
C ASP A 155 -2.77 -12.14 13.64
N ALA A 156 -1.50 -11.80 13.90
CA ALA A 156 -1.10 -10.42 14.14
C ALA A 156 -1.40 -9.56 12.90
N PRO A 157 -1.74 -8.27 13.09
CA PRO A 157 -2.06 -7.43 11.96
C PRO A 157 -0.91 -7.28 10.98
N TYR A 158 -1.17 -7.58 9.70
CA TYR A 158 -0.24 -7.30 8.62
C TYR A 158 0.12 -5.82 8.66
N LYS A 159 1.42 -5.56 8.79
CA LYS A 159 1.99 -4.22 8.82
C LYS A 159 3.13 -4.17 7.83
N TRP A 160 2.88 -3.55 6.68
CA TRP A 160 3.93 -3.32 5.71
C TRP A 160 5.01 -2.42 6.31
N SER A 161 6.27 -2.82 6.17
CA SER A 161 7.42 -2.07 6.69
C SER A 161 7.77 -0.84 5.85
N GLY A 162 7.09 -0.62 4.72
CA GLY A 162 7.42 0.42 3.75
C GLY A 162 8.66 0.10 2.90
N LYS A 163 9.20 -1.12 3.02
CA LYS A 163 10.39 -1.60 2.31
C LYS A 163 10.01 -2.68 1.30
N ALA A 164 10.85 -2.82 0.28
CA ALA A 164 10.77 -3.95 -0.63
C ALA A 164 11.30 -5.21 0.10
N PRO A 165 10.71 -6.39 -0.13
CA PRO A 165 11.09 -7.59 0.60
C PRO A 165 12.49 -8.07 0.20
N ALA A 166 13.32 -8.43 1.18
CA ALA A 166 14.63 -9.05 0.93
C ALA A 166 14.48 -10.57 0.65
N ALA A 167 13.85 -10.93 -0.46
CA ALA A 167 13.66 -12.32 -0.89
C ALA A 167 13.52 -12.42 -2.41
N THR A 168 13.91 -13.55 -2.99
CA THR A 168 13.52 -13.88 -4.37
C THR A 168 12.09 -14.41 -4.37
N LEU A 169 11.22 -13.79 -5.15
CA LEU A 169 9.82 -14.17 -5.29
C LEU A 169 9.48 -14.42 -6.77
N ARG A 170 8.61 -15.39 -7.03
CA ARG A 170 8.24 -15.84 -8.38
C ARG A 170 6.76 -16.24 -8.43
N PRO A 171 6.19 -16.38 -9.65
CA PRO A 171 4.82 -16.84 -9.81
C PRO A 171 4.52 -18.09 -8.98
N GLY A 172 3.42 -18.04 -8.24
CA GLY A 172 2.98 -19.09 -7.31
C GLY A 172 3.49 -18.94 -5.86
N ASP A 173 4.45 -18.05 -5.59
CA ASP A 173 4.80 -17.71 -4.20
C ASP A 173 3.66 -16.94 -3.53
N VAL A 174 3.55 -17.06 -2.21
CA VAL A 174 2.44 -16.47 -1.44
C VAL A 174 2.90 -15.96 -0.07
N GLY A 175 2.08 -15.10 0.53
CA GLY A 175 2.23 -14.63 1.92
C GLY A 175 2.73 -13.21 2.03
N ASP A 176 3.09 -12.81 3.26
CA ASP A 176 3.36 -11.40 3.57
C ASP A 176 4.52 -10.80 2.78
N LYS A 177 5.53 -11.60 2.39
CA LYS A 177 6.61 -11.12 1.51
C LYS A 177 6.11 -10.75 0.12
N VAL A 178 5.17 -11.52 -0.43
CA VAL A 178 4.54 -11.19 -1.72
C VAL A 178 3.69 -9.93 -1.56
N ARG A 179 2.98 -9.80 -0.44
CA ARG A 179 2.22 -8.59 -0.13
C ARG A 179 3.12 -7.36 0.00
N ASP A 180 4.29 -7.50 0.63
CA ASP A 180 5.30 -6.45 0.72
C ASP A 180 5.81 -6.04 -0.68
N LEU A 181 6.03 -7.00 -1.58
CA LEU A 181 6.39 -6.74 -2.97
C LEU A 181 5.28 -5.98 -3.71
N GLN A 182 4.03 -6.44 -3.61
CA GLN A 182 2.88 -5.79 -4.26
C GLN A 182 2.68 -4.36 -3.76
N ASN A 183 2.75 -4.13 -2.44
CA ASN A 183 2.70 -2.78 -1.86
C ASN A 183 3.87 -1.90 -2.34
N ALA A 184 5.06 -2.48 -2.45
CA ALA A 184 6.21 -1.77 -2.99
C ALA A 184 6.02 -1.39 -4.48
N LEU A 185 5.50 -2.30 -5.30
CA LEU A 185 5.20 -2.03 -6.72
C LEU A 185 4.16 -0.91 -6.86
N LEU A 186 3.07 -0.97 -6.08
CA LEU A 186 2.05 0.07 -6.05
C LEU A 186 2.63 1.43 -5.67
N ARG A 187 3.46 1.48 -4.62
CA ARG A 187 4.14 2.72 -4.21
C ARG A 187 5.16 3.22 -5.24
N ALA A 188 5.74 2.32 -6.02
CA ALA A 188 6.63 2.64 -7.14
C ALA A 188 5.87 2.97 -8.46
N GLY A 189 4.55 3.23 -8.38
CA GLY A 189 3.74 3.66 -9.52
C GLY A 189 3.30 2.55 -10.47
N GLN A 190 3.54 1.28 -10.12
CA GLN A 190 2.95 0.16 -10.86
C GLN A 190 1.48 -0.02 -10.46
N THR A 191 0.71 -0.70 -11.30
CA THR A 191 -0.70 -0.96 -11.05
C THR A 191 -0.95 -2.44 -10.77
N LEU A 192 -1.82 -2.69 -9.79
CA LEU A 192 -2.45 -3.98 -9.52
C LEU A 192 -3.97 -3.72 -9.48
N PRO A 193 -4.62 -3.57 -10.67
CA PRO A 193 -6.01 -3.13 -10.77
C PRO A 193 -7.08 -4.14 -10.32
N VAL A 194 -6.79 -5.45 -10.28
CA VAL A 194 -7.81 -6.48 -10.00
C VAL A 194 -7.76 -6.90 -8.54
N TYR A 195 -6.62 -7.41 -8.07
CA TYR A 195 -6.51 -7.99 -6.73
C TYR A 195 -5.73 -7.13 -5.74
N GLY A 196 -4.95 -6.16 -6.22
CA GLY A 196 -4.13 -5.31 -5.37
C GLY A 196 -3.04 -6.11 -4.63
N ALA A 197 -2.72 -5.69 -3.40
CA ALA A 197 -1.74 -6.38 -2.55
C ALA A 197 -2.39 -7.51 -1.72
N ASP A 198 -2.82 -8.58 -2.39
CA ASP A 198 -3.50 -9.74 -1.78
C ASP A 198 -2.54 -10.77 -1.14
N GLY A 199 -1.25 -10.69 -1.45
CA GLY A 199 -0.21 -11.64 -1.04
C GLY A 199 -0.12 -12.89 -1.90
N ASP A 200 -0.70 -12.91 -3.10
CA ASP A 200 -0.58 -13.99 -4.09
C ASP A 200 0.23 -13.52 -5.31
N TYR A 201 1.31 -14.22 -5.64
CA TYR A 201 2.12 -13.92 -6.81
C TYR A 201 1.46 -14.53 -8.06
N GLY A 202 0.30 -13.98 -8.41
CA GLY A 202 -0.44 -14.33 -9.62
C GLY A 202 0.05 -13.56 -10.85
N GLY A 203 -0.65 -13.76 -11.98
CA GLY A 203 -0.29 -13.15 -13.27
C GLY A 203 -0.29 -11.62 -13.26
N GLU A 204 -1.10 -11.00 -12.40
CA GLU A 204 -1.11 -9.56 -12.18
C GLU A 204 0.20 -9.05 -11.56
N THR A 205 0.67 -9.71 -10.50
CA THR A 205 1.94 -9.41 -9.84
C THR A 205 3.11 -9.67 -10.78
N GLU A 206 3.08 -10.79 -11.53
CA GLU A 206 4.09 -11.09 -12.54
C GLU A 206 4.17 -10.01 -13.62
N THR A 207 3.02 -9.51 -14.09
CA THR A 207 2.94 -8.43 -15.07
C THR A 207 3.51 -7.14 -14.51
N ALA A 208 3.15 -6.76 -13.29
CA ALA A 208 3.68 -5.57 -12.62
C ALA A 208 5.20 -5.65 -12.42
N VAL A 209 5.73 -6.83 -12.04
CA VAL A 209 7.18 -7.05 -11.93
C VAL A 209 7.87 -6.94 -13.28
N LYS A 210 7.31 -7.53 -14.35
CA LYS A 210 7.87 -7.39 -15.71
C LYS A 210 7.87 -5.94 -16.18
N THR A 211 6.81 -5.19 -15.91
CA THR A 211 6.72 -3.77 -16.28
C THR A 211 7.75 -2.94 -15.52
N PHE A 212 7.88 -3.14 -14.21
CA PHE A 212 8.90 -2.49 -13.39
C PHE A 212 10.33 -2.84 -13.86
N GLN A 213 10.59 -4.11 -14.20
CA GLN A 213 11.88 -4.53 -14.74
C GLN A 213 12.20 -3.79 -16.06
N ARG A 214 11.24 -3.71 -16.99
CA ARG A 214 11.43 -2.98 -18.25
C ARG A 214 11.69 -1.50 -18.03
N SER A 215 10.98 -0.84 -17.11
CA SER A 215 11.17 0.59 -16.84
C SER A 215 12.53 0.90 -16.21
N ARG A 216 13.22 -0.11 -15.67
CA ARG A 216 14.57 0.00 -15.11
C ARG A 216 15.64 -0.70 -15.95
N SER A 217 15.35 -0.98 -17.22
CA SER A 217 16.27 -1.61 -18.18
C SER A 217 16.81 -2.98 -17.74
N LEU A 218 16.04 -3.71 -16.91
CA LEU A 218 16.31 -5.10 -16.56
C LEU A 218 15.66 -6.05 -17.57
N THR A 219 16.15 -7.30 -17.60
CA THR A 219 15.43 -8.37 -18.29
C THR A 219 14.09 -8.62 -17.58
N ALA A 220 13.00 -8.57 -18.35
CA ALA A 220 11.64 -8.74 -17.85
C ALA A 220 11.29 -10.22 -17.57
N SER A 221 12.03 -10.85 -16.66
CA SER A 221 11.85 -12.26 -16.29
C SER A 221 10.52 -12.53 -15.60
N GLY A 222 9.93 -11.51 -14.95
CA GLY A 222 8.77 -11.66 -14.08
C GLY A 222 9.09 -12.34 -12.74
N VAL A 223 10.37 -12.63 -12.49
CA VAL A 223 10.89 -13.08 -11.19
C VAL A 223 11.43 -11.86 -10.46
N TYR A 224 10.93 -11.61 -9.25
CA TYR A 224 11.47 -10.60 -8.36
C TYR A 224 12.76 -11.14 -7.73
N ASP A 225 13.89 -10.78 -8.34
CA ASP A 225 15.24 -11.20 -7.93
C ASP A 225 15.99 -10.08 -7.19
N VAL A 226 17.25 -10.32 -6.85
CA VAL A 226 18.09 -9.36 -6.08
C VAL A 226 18.25 -8.02 -6.81
N ALA A 227 18.40 -8.05 -8.14
CA ALA A 227 18.54 -6.83 -8.94
C ALA A 227 17.23 -6.01 -8.95
N THR A 228 16.11 -6.70 -9.16
CA THR A 228 14.77 -6.11 -9.09
C THR A 228 14.48 -5.55 -7.71
N ALA A 229 14.88 -6.27 -6.64
CA ALA A 229 14.71 -5.83 -5.26
C ALA A 229 15.48 -4.55 -4.95
N ALA A 230 16.73 -4.45 -5.38
CA ALA A 230 17.55 -3.25 -5.19
C ALA A 230 16.93 -2.02 -5.87
N LEU A 231 16.50 -2.16 -7.13
CA LEU A 231 15.88 -1.05 -7.87
C LEU A 231 14.51 -0.67 -7.32
N LEU A 232 13.70 -1.66 -6.92
CA LEU A 232 12.40 -1.39 -6.32
C LEU A 232 12.58 -0.68 -4.98
N GLN A 233 13.52 -1.11 -4.14
CA GLN A 233 13.83 -0.43 -2.88
C GLN A 233 14.27 1.02 -3.09
N ARG A 234 15.02 1.32 -4.17
CA ARG A 234 15.38 2.70 -4.54
C ARG A 234 14.16 3.52 -4.98
N ALA A 235 13.21 2.91 -5.71
CA ALA A 235 11.96 3.56 -6.10
C ALA A 235 11.03 3.86 -4.90
N LEU A 236 11.20 3.19 -3.77
CA LEU A 236 10.44 3.48 -2.53
C LEU A 236 11.03 4.61 -1.70
N ALA A 237 12.30 4.97 -1.93
CA ALA A 237 12.89 6.14 -1.33
C ALA A 237 12.13 7.39 -1.78
N PRO A 238 12.03 8.45 -0.95
CA PRO A 238 11.48 9.73 -1.37
C PRO A 238 12.09 10.11 -2.72
N GLN A 239 11.26 10.20 -3.75
CA GLN A 239 11.74 10.56 -5.07
C GLN A 239 12.25 11.99 -4.99
N VAL A 240 13.57 12.18 -5.19
CA VAL A 240 14.05 13.43 -5.76
C VAL A 240 13.45 13.44 -7.18
N PRO A 241 12.63 14.42 -7.57
CA PRO A 241 11.88 14.37 -8.82
C PRO A 241 12.80 14.10 -10.03
N GLU A 242 12.45 13.14 -10.88
CA GLU A 242 12.99 13.05 -12.24
C GLU A 242 12.42 14.20 -13.09
N GLU A 243 13.29 14.77 -13.92
CA GLU A 243 13.12 15.98 -14.74
C GLU A 243 11.91 15.89 -15.70
N ASP A 244 10.97 16.85 -15.64
CA ASP A 244 10.79 17.86 -16.70
C ASP A 244 9.62 18.86 -16.45
N GLU A 245 9.88 20.10 -16.88
CA GLU A 245 8.96 21.22 -17.21
C GLU A 245 8.17 21.98 -16.11
N GLU A 246 8.90 22.63 -15.18
CA GLU A 246 8.80 24.08 -14.98
C GLU A 246 10.04 24.54 -14.20
N VAL A 247 10.81 25.45 -14.81
CA VAL A 247 12.18 25.79 -14.45
C VAL A 247 12.38 26.05 -12.95
N ARG A 248 13.09 25.13 -12.30
CA ARG A 248 13.95 25.38 -11.14
C ARG A 248 15.27 24.69 -11.43
N TYR A 249 16.28 25.48 -11.79
CA TYR A 249 17.58 24.95 -12.17
C TYR A 249 18.21 24.18 -11.00
N TYR A 250 18.42 22.88 -11.18
CA TYR A 250 19.23 22.05 -10.30
C TYR A 250 20.55 21.73 -11.02
N GLY A 251 21.63 22.46 -10.71
CA GLY A 251 22.96 22.06 -11.15
C GLY A 251 23.67 21.23 -10.07
N GLN A 252 24.46 20.25 -10.48
CA GLN A 252 25.43 19.61 -9.59
C GLN A 252 26.64 20.53 -9.40
N LEU A 253 27.13 20.64 -8.17
CA LEU A 253 28.39 21.33 -7.93
C LEU A 253 29.56 20.48 -8.44
N THR A 254 30.60 21.12 -8.96
CA THR A 254 31.86 20.45 -9.31
C THR A 254 32.54 19.92 -8.06
N ASP A 255 33.01 18.66 -8.12
CA ASP A 255 33.71 18.02 -7.00
C ASP A 255 35.20 18.38 -6.98
N GLY A 256 35.71 18.76 -5.80
CA GLY A 256 37.13 18.95 -5.51
C GLY A 256 37.42 20.16 -4.61
N PRO A 257 38.48 20.13 -3.76
CA PRO A 257 38.80 21.12 -2.72
C PRO A 257 39.15 22.53 -3.22
N SER A 258 38.95 22.84 -4.50
CA SER A 258 39.17 24.16 -5.11
C SER A 258 38.27 24.41 -6.31
N ALA A 259 37.30 23.53 -6.56
CA ALA A 259 36.39 23.68 -7.68
C ALA A 259 35.33 24.74 -7.34
N ILE A 260 35.20 25.72 -8.25
CA ILE A 260 34.16 26.75 -8.17
C ILE A 260 33.12 26.43 -9.23
N THR A 261 31.86 26.32 -8.82
CA THR A 261 30.72 26.19 -9.71
C THR A 261 30.11 27.57 -9.94
N PRO A 262 30.25 28.16 -11.14
CA PRO A 262 29.52 29.37 -11.49
C PRO A 262 28.08 29.02 -11.86
N ILE A 263 27.16 29.86 -11.43
CA ILE A 263 25.72 29.78 -11.69
C ILE A 263 25.31 31.14 -12.27
N SER A 264 25.02 31.17 -13.56
CA SER A 264 24.55 32.39 -14.24
C SER A 264 23.06 32.58 -14.01
N LEU A 265 22.67 33.80 -13.66
CA LEU A 265 21.28 34.20 -13.46
C LEU A 265 20.99 35.42 -14.34
N HIS A 266 19.73 35.60 -14.76
CA HIS A 266 19.34 36.89 -15.30
C HIS A 266 18.79 37.77 -14.16
N PRO A 267 19.17 39.06 -14.11
CA PRO A 267 18.66 39.95 -13.08
C PRO A 267 17.14 40.04 -13.08
N GLY A 268 16.54 39.82 -11.91
CA GLY A 268 15.09 39.87 -11.69
C GLY A 268 14.36 38.52 -11.81
N ASP A 269 14.99 37.47 -12.34
CA ASP A 269 14.34 36.17 -12.56
C ASP A 269 14.09 35.40 -11.25
N VAL A 270 14.98 35.56 -10.27
CA VAL A 270 14.98 34.77 -9.03
C VAL A 270 15.36 35.65 -7.84
N GLY A 271 14.76 35.39 -6.68
CA GLY A 271 14.98 36.16 -5.45
C GLY A 271 15.92 35.49 -4.45
N ALA A 272 16.20 34.19 -4.61
CA ALA A 272 17.06 33.43 -3.72
C ALA A 272 17.68 32.21 -4.40
N ILE A 273 18.73 31.67 -3.78
CA ILE A 273 19.30 30.37 -4.10
C ILE A 273 19.34 29.46 -2.85
N GLY A 274 18.90 28.22 -3.00
CA GLY A 274 18.90 27.21 -1.95
C GLY A 274 19.80 26.03 -2.31
N PHE A 275 20.21 25.26 -1.32
CA PHE A 275 21.12 24.12 -1.51
C PHE A 275 20.58 22.85 -0.87
N VAL A 276 20.73 21.71 -1.54
CA VAL A 276 20.26 20.40 -1.08
C VAL A 276 21.41 19.40 -1.20
N GLY A 277 21.61 18.57 -0.18
CA GLY A 277 22.62 17.52 -0.18
C GLY A 277 22.02 16.20 0.29
N ASP A 278 22.59 15.07 -0.14
CA ASP A 278 22.14 13.73 0.25
C ASP A 278 23.14 13.05 1.19
N ASN A 279 23.24 13.59 2.41
CA ASN A 279 24.19 13.12 3.41
C ASN A 279 23.59 12.11 4.43
N ASP A 280 22.27 12.10 4.65
CA ASP A 280 21.62 11.20 5.62
C ASP A 280 21.41 9.78 5.07
N LEU A 281 20.98 9.63 3.81
CA LEU A 281 20.79 8.31 3.19
C LEU A 281 22.10 7.51 3.11
N ALA A 282 23.23 8.19 2.96
CA ALA A 282 24.56 7.59 2.88
C ALA A 282 25.36 7.66 4.21
N LYS A 283 24.79 8.25 5.28
CA LYS A 283 25.48 8.53 6.56
C LYS A 283 26.79 9.30 6.40
N LEU A 284 26.86 10.16 5.40
CA LEU A 284 28.00 11.02 5.11
C LEU A 284 27.94 12.30 5.98
N PRO A 285 29.08 12.96 6.27
CA PRO A 285 29.08 14.23 6.99
C PRO A 285 28.38 15.33 6.16
N PRO A 286 27.77 16.35 6.80
CA PRO A 286 27.21 17.51 6.08
C PRO A 286 28.23 18.21 5.18
N ALA A 287 27.76 18.78 4.08
CA ALA A 287 28.63 19.53 3.16
C ALA A 287 28.78 20.99 3.60
N LYS A 288 30.00 21.52 3.52
CA LYS A 288 30.35 22.92 3.79
C LYS A 288 30.63 23.64 2.47
N LEU A 289 29.86 24.69 2.23
CA LEU A 289 29.98 25.50 1.02
C LEU A 289 30.28 26.95 1.38
N ARG A 290 31.05 27.61 0.52
CA ARG A 290 31.13 29.06 0.42
C ARG A 290 30.35 29.53 -0.80
N VAL A 291 29.35 30.37 -0.57
CA VAL A 291 28.47 30.90 -1.62
C VAL A 291 28.74 32.38 -1.75
N ALA A 292 29.10 32.83 -2.95
CA ALA A 292 29.28 34.23 -3.31
C ALA A 292 28.20 34.66 -4.31
N VAL A 293 27.50 35.76 -4.03
CA VAL A 293 26.51 36.34 -4.94
C VAL A 293 27.08 37.60 -5.55
N HIS A 294 26.97 37.70 -6.87
CA HIS A 294 27.46 38.79 -7.70
C HIS A 294 26.29 39.65 -8.17
N ASP A 295 26.44 40.96 -8.06
CA ASP A 295 25.50 41.95 -8.56
C ASP A 295 26.24 43.14 -9.21
N ALA A 296 25.50 44.04 -9.84
CA ALA A 296 26.06 45.22 -10.50
C ALA A 296 26.85 46.18 -9.55
N LYS A 297 26.73 46.02 -8.23
CA LYS A 297 27.37 46.85 -7.20
C LYS A 297 28.55 46.14 -6.52
N GLY A 298 28.78 44.84 -6.80
CA GLY A 298 29.90 44.06 -6.28
C GLY A 298 29.53 42.61 -6.00
N TRP A 299 30.12 42.03 -4.95
CA TRP A 299 29.77 40.68 -4.51
C TRP A 299 29.82 40.55 -2.99
N TYR A 300 29.11 39.56 -2.45
CA TYR A 300 29.12 39.22 -1.03
C TYR A 300 29.04 37.70 -0.86
N ALA A 301 29.64 37.17 0.21
CA ALA A 301 29.72 35.72 0.41
C ALA A 301 29.38 35.28 1.84
N GLN A 302 28.91 34.03 1.96
CA GLN A 302 28.61 33.39 3.24
C GLN A 302 28.95 31.89 3.20
N HIS A 303 29.35 31.34 4.35
CA HIS A 303 29.48 29.90 4.53
C HIS A 303 28.14 29.29 4.94
N ILE A 304 27.78 28.18 4.30
CA ILE A 304 26.58 27.42 4.60
C ILE A 304 26.93 25.95 4.84
N VAL A 305 26.11 25.30 5.68
CA VAL A 305 26.18 23.87 5.91
C VAL A 305 24.92 23.24 5.33
N VAL A 306 25.10 22.29 4.42
CA VAL A 306 24.02 21.56 3.75
C VAL A 306 23.88 20.20 4.41
N ASP A 307 22.70 19.97 4.99
CA ASP A 307 22.36 18.77 5.78
C ASP A 307 20.91 18.37 5.48
N SER A 308 20.72 17.21 4.85
CA SER A 308 19.42 16.62 4.49
C SER A 308 18.48 16.41 5.67
N THR A 309 18.99 16.35 6.90
CA THR A 309 18.15 16.27 8.10
C THR A 309 17.60 17.61 8.57
N ARG A 310 18.01 18.71 7.93
CA ARG A 310 17.62 20.09 8.27
C ARG A 310 16.87 20.75 7.12
N PRO A 311 16.09 21.81 7.39
CA PRO A 311 15.45 22.59 6.34
C PRO A 311 16.48 23.12 5.32
N LYS A 312 16.08 23.16 4.04
CA LYS A 312 16.89 23.68 2.94
C LYS A 312 17.43 25.09 3.28
N PRO A 313 18.76 25.30 3.34
CA PRO A 313 19.31 26.64 3.53
C PRO A 313 19.02 27.49 2.29
N TRP A 314 18.28 28.58 2.46
CA TRP A 314 18.00 29.58 1.42
C TRP A 314 18.82 30.84 1.63
N PHE A 315 19.47 31.30 0.57
CA PHE A 315 20.21 32.53 0.50
C PHE A 315 19.44 33.54 -0.35
N LYS A 316 18.74 34.47 0.32
CA LYS A 316 17.99 35.53 -0.36
C LYS A 316 18.93 36.60 -0.89
N PHE A 317 18.73 37.01 -2.12
CA PHE A 317 19.52 38.08 -2.71
C PHE A 317 19.14 39.43 -2.10
N ARG A 318 20.15 40.26 -1.84
CA ARG A 318 19.93 41.63 -1.33
C ARG A 318 19.18 42.50 -2.34
N ASP A 319 19.47 42.33 -3.62
CA ASP A 319 18.86 43.05 -4.73
C ASP A 319 18.71 42.12 -5.94
N PRO A 320 17.58 41.38 -6.02
CA PRO A 320 17.32 40.44 -7.13
C PRO A 320 17.39 41.09 -8.51
N THR A 321 17.05 42.37 -8.62
CA THR A 321 16.96 43.10 -9.89
C THR A 321 18.32 43.41 -10.51
N THR A 322 19.41 43.21 -9.76
CA THR A 322 20.78 43.46 -10.21
C THR A 322 21.70 42.24 -10.06
N THR A 323 21.18 41.13 -9.53
CA THR A 323 21.93 39.90 -9.31
C THR A 323 22.05 39.12 -10.61
N ASP A 324 23.27 38.90 -11.10
CA ASP A 324 23.55 38.25 -12.39
C ASP A 324 24.34 36.93 -12.26
N GLY A 325 24.80 36.58 -11.06
CA GLY A 325 25.47 35.31 -10.85
C GLY A 325 25.71 34.91 -9.40
N VAL A 326 25.92 33.61 -9.21
CA VAL A 326 26.33 33.00 -7.95
C VAL A 326 27.55 32.10 -8.21
N SER A 327 28.58 32.21 -7.38
CA SER A 327 29.73 31.29 -7.38
C SER A 327 29.71 30.45 -6.11
N VAL A 328 29.83 29.13 -6.27
CA VAL A 328 29.78 28.19 -5.14
C VAL A 328 31.07 27.39 -5.09
N GLN A 329 31.73 27.42 -3.93
CA GLN A 329 32.92 26.63 -3.66
C GLN A 329 32.63 25.62 -2.57
N ARG A 330 33.02 24.37 -2.79
CA ARG A 330 33.04 23.34 -1.74
C ARG A 330 34.30 23.50 -0.90
N GLU A 331 34.14 23.55 0.42
CA GLU A 331 35.25 23.74 1.37
C GLU A 331 35.61 22.44 2.12
N ASP A 332 34.96 21.33 1.80
CA ASP A 332 35.27 20.00 2.34
C ASP A 332 35.54 18.96 1.25
N ASP A 333 36.22 17.88 1.65
CA ASP A 333 36.56 16.74 0.80
C ASP A 333 35.43 15.68 0.77
N GLY A 334 34.19 16.07 1.09
CA GLY A 334 33.09 15.12 1.30
C GLY A 334 32.63 14.45 -0.01
N ALA A 335 32.24 13.18 0.06
CA ALA A 335 31.62 12.45 -1.06
C ALA A 335 30.11 12.74 -1.21
N VAL A 336 29.60 13.80 -0.56
CA VAL A 336 28.16 14.15 -0.57
C VAL A 336 27.81 14.84 -1.88
N PRO A 337 26.88 14.31 -2.68
CA PRO A 337 26.33 15.04 -3.82
C PRO A 337 25.56 16.27 -3.32
N VAL A 338 25.87 17.44 -3.87
CA VAL A 338 25.19 18.69 -3.54
C VAL A 338 24.65 19.33 -4.81
N ALA A 339 23.39 19.73 -4.75
CA ALA A 339 22.70 20.47 -5.79
C ALA A 339 22.23 21.83 -5.25
N TRP A 340 21.91 22.74 -6.16
CA TRP A 340 21.31 24.04 -5.85
C TRP A 340 19.93 24.19 -6.49
N ASP A 341 19.15 25.18 -6.05
CA ASP A 341 17.80 25.49 -6.52
C ASP A 341 17.62 27.01 -6.47
N ALA A 342 17.11 27.64 -7.53
CA ALA A 342 16.84 29.08 -7.55
C ALA A 342 15.32 29.33 -7.55
N SER A 343 14.85 30.28 -6.73
CA SER A 343 13.43 30.57 -6.52
C SER A 343 13.09 32.04 -6.49
#